data_AF-A0A8S2ZG43-F1
#
_entry.id   AF-A0A8S2ZG43-F1
#
_cell.length_a   1.000
_cell.length_b   1.000
_cell.length_c   1.000
_cell.angle_alpha   90.00
_cell.angle_beta   90.00
_cell.angle_gamma   90.00
#
_symmetry.space_group_name_H-M   'P 1'
#
loop_
_entity.id
_entity.type
_entity.pdbx_description
1 polymer ?
#
loop_
_entity_poly.entity_id
_entity_poly.type
_entity_poly.pdbx_seq_one_letter_code
_entity_poly.pdbx_strand_id
1 'polypeptide(L)' 'MAYSYNNLGTMYSSMGEKSKALTYYEKALEIQRKYLSLNHPNLVNTYNNIGLIYHAMEDETRALEYCQKALDLL' A
#
# COMPACT_ATOMS: atom_id res chain seq x y z
N MET A 1 0.70 -7.06 -13.60
CA MET A 1 1.69 -7.30 -12.53
C MET A 1 1.34 -6.55 -11.24
N ALA A 2 1.31 -5.21 -11.24
CA ALA A 2 1.00 -4.42 -10.03
C ALA A 2 -0.35 -4.76 -9.38
N TYR A 3 -1.42 -4.87 -10.19
CA TYR A 3 -2.75 -5.25 -9.69
C TYR A 3 -2.76 -6.60 -8.98
N SER A 4 -2.09 -7.60 -9.55
CA SER A 4 -1.99 -8.94 -8.96
C SER A 4 -1.27 -8.90 -7.62
N TYR A 5 -0.22 -8.09 -7.48
CA TYR A 5 0.46 -7.89 -6.20
C TYR A 5 -0.41 -7.14 -5.19
N ASN A 6 -1.14 -6.11 -5.59
CA ASN A 6 -2.05 -5.41 -4.69
C ASN A 6 -3.14 -6.38 -4.18
N ASN A 7 -3.72 -7.21 -5.06
CA ASN A 7 -4.69 -8.23 -4.68
C ASN A 7 -4.11 -9.26 -3.70
N LEU A 8 -2.88 -9.74 -3.91
CA LEU A 8 -2.21 -10.63 -2.96
C LEU A 8 -2.01 -9.93 -1.61
N GLY A 9 -1.62 -8.66 -1.62
CA GLY A 9 -1.53 -7.82 -0.41
C GLY A 9 -2.84 -7.80 0.37
N THR A 10 -3.96 -7.55 -0.32
CA THR A 10 -5.30 -7.55 0.28
C THR A 10 -5.69 -8.91 0.85
N MET A 11 -5.41 -10.00 0.13
CA MET A 11 -5.69 -11.35 0.60
C MET A 11 -4.90 -11.67 1.88
N TYR A 12 -3.59 -11.42 1.90
CA TYR A 12 -2.78 -11.63 3.11
C TYR A 12 -3.19 -10.72 4.27
N SER A 13 -3.59 -9.47 3.99
CA SER A 13 -4.16 -8.57 5.00
C SER A 13 -5.40 -9.19 5.64
N SER A 14 -6.30 -9.74 4.84
CA SER A 14 -7.53 -10.38 5.33
C SER A 14 -7.27 -11.64 6.16
N MET A 15 -6.13 -12.30 5.92
CA MET A 15 -5.65 -13.45 6.71
C MET A 15 -4.91 -13.04 8.00
N GLY A 16 -4.72 -11.73 8.24
CA GLY A 16 -3.92 -11.23 9.37
C GLY A 16 -2.41 -11.32 9.16
N GLU A 17 -1.96 -11.74 7.98
CA GLU A 17 -0.55 -11.90 7.60
C GLU A 17 0.07 -10.55 7.17
N LYS A 18 0.14 -9.60 8.12
CA LYS A 18 0.50 -8.19 7.90
C LYS A 18 1.85 -8.02 7.17
N SER A 19 2.89 -8.77 7.56
CA SER A 19 4.21 -8.67 6.93
C SER A 19 4.21 -9.12 5.46
N LYS A 20 3.43 -10.17 5.12
CA LYS A 20 3.25 -10.60 3.73
C LYS A 20 2.45 -9.57 2.95
N ALA A 21 1.40 -9.02 3.54
CA ALA A 21 0.60 -7.97 2.93
C ALA A 21 1.47 -6.77 2.51
N LEU A 22 2.32 -6.28 3.43
CA LEU A 22 3.30 -5.22 3.16
C LEU A 22 4.21 -5.57 1.98
N THR A 23 4.82 -6.76 2.01
CA THR A 23 5.75 -7.21 0.95
C THR A 23 5.09 -7.15 -0.43
N TYR A 24 3.83 -7.53 -0.55
CA TYR A 24 3.11 -7.51 -1.82
C TYR A 24 2.64 -6.11 -2.22
N TYR A 25 2.18 -5.28 -1.28
CA TYR A 25 1.88 -3.89 -1.58
C TYR A 25 3.12 -3.10 -2.00
N GLU A 26 4.28 -3.32 -1.40
CA GLU A 26 5.55 -2.69 -1.79
C GLU A 26 5.98 -3.07 -3.22
N LYS A 27 5.81 -4.35 -3.61
CA LYS A 27 6.03 -4.79 -5.00
C LYS A 27 5.05 -4.14 -5.98
N ALA A 28 3.78 -3.96 -5.58
CA ALA A 28 2.83 -3.22 -6.39
C ALA A 28 3.26 -1.75 -6.53
N LEU A 29 3.69 -1.14 -5.43
CA LEU A 29 4.11 0.25 -5.35
C LEU A 29 5.33 0.54 -6.24
N GLU A 30 6.34 -0.34 -6.22
CA GLU A 30 7.54 -0.22 -7.08
C GLU A 30 7.17 -0.13 -8.57
N ILE A 31 6.27 -1.01 -9.01
CA ILE A 31 5.82 -1.04 -10.41
C ILE A 31 4.97 0.20 -10.71
N GLN A 32 4.04 0.56 -9.82
CA GLN A 32 3.15 1.71 -10.02
C GLN A 32 3.93 3.02 -10.13
N ARG A 33 4.93 3.24 -9.26
CA ARG A 33 5.80 4.44 -9.32
C ARG A 33 6.58 4.56 -10.62
N LYS A 34 6.85 3.46 -11.31
CA LYS A 34 7.60 3.45 -12.58
C LYS A 34 6.73 3.77 -13.80
N TYR A 35 5.44 3.41 -13.76
CA TYR A 35 4.59 3.41 -14.97
C TYR A 35 3.33 4.27 -14.86
N LEU A 36 2.92 4.70 -13.66
CA LEU A 36 1.72 5.50 -13.46
C LEU A 36 2.07 6.96 -13.18
N SER A 37 1.13 7.86 -13.48
CA SER A 37 1.22 9.25 -13.02
C SER A 37 1.17 9.32 -11.50
N LEU A 38 1.73 10.39 -10.93
CA LEU A 38 1.81 10.59 -9.47
C LEU A 38 0.43 10.55 -8.80
N ASN A 39 -0.60 11.06 -9.46
CA ASN A 39 -1.98 11.08 -8.95
C ASN A 39 -2.84 9.90 -9.39
N HIS A 40 -2.24 8.84 -9.94
CA HIS A 40 -3.02 7.71 -10.44
C HIS A 40 -3.73 7.01 -9.27
N PRO A 41 -5.06 6.73 -9.35
CA PRO A 41 -5.83 6.18 -8.22
C PRO A 41 -5.23 4.91 -7.60
N ASN A 42 -4.72 3.99 -8.41
CA ASN A 42 -4.03 2.79 -7.90
C ASN A 42 -2.78 3.07 -7.07
N LEU A 43 -2.01 4.12 -7.40
CA LEU A 43 -0.83 4.50 -6.65
C LEU A 43 -1.25 5.03 -5.27
N VAL A 44 -2.24 5.94 -5.26
CA VAL A 44 -2.88 6.46 -4.05
C VAL A 44 -3.42 5.33 -3.17
N ASN A 45 -4.17 4.39 -3.77
CA ASN A 45 -4.76 3.27 -3.06
C ASN A 45 -3.70 2.33 -2.45
N THR A 46 -2.59 2.08 -3.14
CA THR A 46 -1.50 1.26 -2.57
C THR A 46 -0.85 1.95 -1.38
N TYR A 47 -0.60 3.27 -1.44
CA TYR A 47 -0.10 4.01 -0.27
C TYR A 47 -1.05 3.91 0.92
N ASN A 48 -2.35 4.11 0.69
CA ASN A 48 -3.36 4.00 1.73
C ASN A 48 -3.41 2.59 2.34
N ASN A 49 -3.38 1.55 1.51
CA ASN A 49 -3.37 0.16 1.98
C ASN A 49 -2.15 -0.14 2.85
N ILE A 50 -0.97 0.37 2.49
CA ILE A 50 0.24 0.22 3.32
C ILE A 50 0.07 0.93 4.66
N GLY A 51 -0.49 2.14 4.66
CA GLY A 51 -0.80 2.88 5.90
C GLY A 51 -1.73 2.09 6.83
N LEU A 52 -2.77 1.48 6.28
CA LEU A 52 -3.69 0.61 7.05
C LEU A 52 -3.00 -0.62 7.64
N ILE A 53 -2.03 -1.23 6.93
CA ILE A 53 -1.27 -2.35 7.50
C ILE A 53 -0.40 -1.88 8.68
N TYR A 54 0.28 -0.75 8.55
CA TYR A 54 1.08 -0.19 9.65
C TYR A 54 0.22 0.16 10.87
N HIS A 55 -0.96 0.74 10.66
CA HIS A 55 -1.92 0.97 11.73
C HIS A 55 -2.33 -0.35 12.40
N ALA A 56 -2.63 -1.39 11.62
CA ALA A 56 -2.94 -2.71 12.15
C ALA A 56 -1.74 -3.36 12.90
N MET A 57 -0.51 -2.92 12.64
CA MET A 57 0.71 -3.34 13.36
C MET A 57 1.03 -2.46 14.57
N GLU A 58 0.16 -1.50 14.92
CA GLU A 58 0.38 -0.50 15.98
C GLU A 58 1.59 0.42 15.72
N ASP A 59 2.06 0.51 14.46
CA ASP A 59 3.07 1.48 14.03
C ASP A 59 2.39 2.73 13.47
N GLU A 60 1.90 3.57 14.38
CA GLU A 60 1.17 4.79 14.02
C GLU A 60 2.04 5.81 13.28
N THR A 61 3.36 5.79 13.51
CA THR A 61 4.28 6.71 12.84
C THR A 61 4.29 6.44 11.34
N ARG A 62 4.49 5.16 10.96
CA ARG A 62 4.48 4.78 9.54
C ARG A 62 3.07 4.82 8.96
N ALA A 63 2.04 4.47 9.74
CA ALA A 63 0.66 4.58 9.28
C ALA A 63 0.35 6.01 8.80
N LEU A 64 0.64 7.01 9.64
CA LEU A 64 0.46 8.42 9.30
C LEU A 64 1.30 8.84 8.11
N GLU A 65 2.57 8.43 8.03
CA GLU A 65 3.44 8.75 6.90
C GLU A 65 2.85 8.29 5.56
N TYR A 66 2.34 7.05 5.50
CA TYR A 66 1.79 6.48 4.27
C TYR A 66 0.40 7.05 3.92
N CYS A 67 -0.45 7.30 4.92
CA CYS A 67 -1.73 7.98 4.70
C CYS A 67 -1.53 9.43 4.21
N GLN A 68 -0.55 10.16 4.74
CA GLN A 68 -0.22 11.51 4.28
C GLN A 68 0.29 11.49 2.84
N LYS A 69 1.17 10.54 2.47
CA LYS A 69 1.60 10.37 1.08
C LYS A 69 0.44 10.07 0.14
N ALA A 70 -0.54 9.28 0.56
CA ALA A 70 -1.74 9.03 -0.25
C ALA A 70 -2.54 10.34 -0.45
N LEU A 71 -2.71 11.12 0.62
CA LEU A 71 -3.42 12.41 0.58
C LEU A 71 -2.72 13.45 -0.31
N ASP A 72 -1.39 13.53 -0.26
CA ASP A 72 -0.59 14.47 -1.05
C ASP A 72 -0.61 14.17 -2.57
N LEU A 73 -1.06 12.97 -2.94
CA LEU A 73 -1.16 12.50 -4.32
C LEU A 73 -2.58 12.58 -4.91
N LEU A 74 -3.58 13.02 -4.13
CA LEU A 74 -4.94 13.31 -4.62
C LEU A 74 -4.98 14.61 -5.43
#